data_AF-A0A519LMG2-F1
#
_entry.id   AF-A0A519LMG2-F1
#
_cell.length_a   1.000
_cell.length_b   1.000
_cell.length_c   1.000
_cell.angle_alpha   90.00
_cell.angle_beta   90.00
_cell.angle_gamma   90.00
#
_symmetry.space_group_name_H-M   'P 1'
#
loop_
_entity.id
_entity.type
_entity.pdbx_description
1 polymer ?
#
loop_
_entity_poly.entity_id
_entity_poly.type
_entity_poly.pdbx_seq_one_letter_code
_entity_poly.pdbx_strand_id
1 'polypeptide(L)'
;MGLNPFWQEDVFLTVQGIYHQAQMKCAEPYFIIACQQKLLIHLIPVKNNFKPEELIELQKKYEAENIVLVQLWEDVWLNRRTQVLSRINSFLGLNKSYHGRKAKIAALNLKQASSFLNDNHLQGYIKAKYHFGLMNNDKLIAVASFSEARPMKSKGENYQSAELVRFASIDGLTIVGGLSKLIKHFLKQVKVDDLMSYADRDWSLGKGYDKLGFRLSETTPPAFLYVNQENLIRYFPHRLPKAILDEFETQNILNLDDFLASNGYLKLFNTGNLKYHLYL
;
A
#
# COMPACT_ATOMS: atom_id res chain seq x y z
N MET A 1 23.90 16.88 -6.15
CA MET A 1 22.57 17.48 -5.85
C MET A 1 21.61 16.35 -5.53
N GLY A 2 21.08 16.15 -4.35
CA GLY A 2 21.37 16.67 -3.02
C GLY A 2 20.82 15.61 -2.07
N LEU A 3 21.70 14.74 -1.57
CA LEU A 3 21.38 13.84 -0.47
C LEU A 3 20.78 14.70 0.64
N ASN A 4 19.53 14.47 1.00
CA ASN A 4 19.02 14.86 2.30
C ASN A 4 19.43 13.70 3.23
N PRO A 5 20.65 13.69 3.78
CA PRO A 5 21.31 12.47 4.25
C PRO A 5 20.64 11.91 5.50
N PHE A 6 19.94 12.77 6.25
CA PHE A 6 19.42 12.46 7.57
C PHE A 6 18.35 11.37 7.56
N TRP A 7 17.42 11.38 6.60
CA TRP A 7 16.34 10.39 6.63
C TRP A 7 16.82 9.02 6.14
N GLN A 8 17.72 8.97 5.14
CA GLN A 8 18.26 7.71 4.63
C GLN A 8 19.15 7.05 5.68
N GLU A 9 19.96 7.85 6.38
CA GLU A 9 20.73 7.40 7.54
C GLU A 9 19.82 6.94 8.67
N ASP A 10 18.76 7.68 9.01
CA ASP A 10 17.77 7.26 10.02
C ASP A 10 17.08 5.94 9.64
N VAL A 11 16.71 5.72 8.37
CA VAL A 11 16.22 4.41 7.89
C VAL A 11 17.28 3.35 8.12
N PHE A 12 18.51 3.58 7.67
CA PHE A 12 19.59 2.59 7.78
C PHE A 12 19.87 2.23 9.24
N LEU A 13 20.04 3.22 10.12
CA LEU A 13 20.30 3.02 11.54
C LEU A 13 19.13 2.30 12.22
N THR A 14 17.88 2.66 11.89
CA THR A 14 16.69 2.00 12.43
C THR A 14 16.64 0.53 12.01
N VAL A 15 16.77 0.26 10.71
CA VAL A 15 16.75 -1.10 10.15
C VAL A 15 17.92 -1.92 10.67
N GLN A 16 19.12 -1.34 10.76
CA GLN A 16 20.31 -2.00 11.31
C GLN A 16 20.16 -2.30 12.80
N GLY A 17 19.59 -1.38 13.58
CA GLY A 17 19.33 -1.57 15.01
C GLY A 17 18.34 -2.69 15.31
N ILE A 18 17.36 -2.92 14.41
CA ILE A 18 16.33 -3.96 14.60
C ILE A 18 16.79 -5.31 14.04
N TYR A 19 17.45 -5.34 12.87
CA TYR A 19 17.72 -6.59 12.15
C TYR A 19 19.19 -7.03 12.15
N HIS A 20 20.11 -6.20 12.64
CA HIS A 20 21.56 -6.41 12.82
C HIS A 20 22.39 -6.80 11.58
N GLN A 21 21.75 -7.16 10.46
CA GLN A 21 22.36 -7.59 9.20
C GLN A 21 21.90 -6.72 8.01
N ALA A 22 21.65 -5.44 8.26
CA ALA A 22 21.35 -4.49 7.21
C ALA A 22 22.66 -4.00 6.59
N GLN A 23 22.72 -3.97 5.26
CA GLN A 23 23.90 -3.49 4.54
C GLN A 23 23.49 -2.45 3.51
N MET A 24 24.20 -1.32 3.49
CA MET A 24 24.11 -0.36 2.40
C MET A 24 24.70 -1.00 1.13
N LYS A 25 23.86 -1.15 0.11
CA LYS A 25 24.27 -1.51 -1.24
C LYS A 25 24.23 -0.24 -2.07
N CYS A 26 25.35 0.48 -2.11
CA CYS A 26 25.48 1.64 -2.99
C CYS A 26 25.51 1.15 -4.43
N ALA A 27 24.42 1.40 -5.16
CA ALA A 27 24.28 1.08 -6.57
C ALA A 27 23.87 2.36 -7.28
N GLU A 28 24.76 3.35 -7.29
CA GLU A 28 24.52 4.67 -7.91
C GLU A 28 23.79 4.55 -9.25
N PRO A 29 22.67 5.25 -9.45
CA PRO A 29 22.10 6.34 -8.62
C PRO A 29 21.17 5.88 -7.46
N TYR A 30 21.08 4.58 -7.17
CA TYR A 30 20.12 4.00 -6.24
C TYR A 30 20.67 3.81 -4.82
N PHE A 31 19.90 4.25 -3.82
CA PHE A 31 20.19 4.05 -2.40
C PHE A 31 19.47 2.82 -1.88
N ILE A 32 20.14 1.67 -1.85
CA ILE A 32 19.50 0.40 -1.49
C ILE A 32 20.02 -0.12 -0.16
N ILE A 33 19.12 -0.49 0.74
CA ILE A 33 19.43 -1.25 1.96
C ILE A 33 19.06 -2.71 1.72
N ALA A 34 20.02 -3.62 1.91
CA ALA A 34 19.79 -5.05 1.90
C ALA A 34 19.50 -5.57 3.31
N CYS A 35 18.40 -6.31 3.47
CA CYS A 35 17.98 -6.94 4.72
C CYS A 35 17.93 -8.46 4.56
N GLN A 36 18.77 -9.18 5.31
CA GLN A 36 18.78 -10.66 5.40
C GLN A 36 18.76 -11.38 4.02
N GLN A 37 19.40 -10.80 3.00
CA GLN A 37 19.52 -11.33 1.62
C GLN A 37 18.21 -11.59 0.86
N LYS A 38 17.03 -11.35 1.45
CA LYS A 38 15.71 -11.63 0.84
C LYS A 38 14.92 -10.38 0.48
N LEU A 39 15.22 -9.26 1.14
CA LEU A 39 14.54 -7.99 0.95
C LEU A 39 15.57 -6.89 0.67
N LEU A 40 15.33 -6.14 -0.39
CA LEU A 40 16.01 -4.90 -0.69
C LEU A 40 15.00 -3.76 -0.54
N ILE A 41 15.45 -2.65 0.02
CA ILE A 41 14.66 -1.43 0.23
C ILE A 41 15.37 -0.31 -0.52
N HIS A 42 14.80 0.14 -1.63
CA HIS A 42 15.30 1.30 -2.35
C HIS A 42 14.70 2.58 -1.75
N LEU A 43 15.55 3.48 -1.28
CA LEU A 43 15.20 4.74 -0.64
C LEU A 43 15.11 5.86 -1.67
N ILE A 44 13.90 6.36 -1.91
CA ILE A 44 13.63 7.37 -2.94
C ILE A 44 13.33 8.72 -2.29
N PRO A 45 14.20 9.74 -2.43
CA PRO A 45 13.90 11.10 -1.99
C PRO A 45 12.70 11.67 -2.74
N VAL A 46 11.88 12.53 -2.10
CA VAL A 46 10.76 13.19 -2.81
C VAL A 46 11.27 14.12 -3.92
N LYS A 47 12.48 14.66 -3.78
CA LYS A 47 13.19 15.39 -4.84
C LYS A 47 14.16 14.45 -5.54
N ASN A 48 13.76 13.92 -6.69
CA ASN A 48 14.56 13.00 -7.49
C ASN A 48 14.30 13.23 -8.99
N ASN A 49 15.09 12.57 -9.84
CA ASN A 49 14.96 12.60 -11.30
C ASN A 49 14.59 11.23 -11.90
N PHE A 50 14.11 10.30 -11.08
CA PHE A 50 13.78 8.96 -11.54
C PHE A 50 12.56 8.97 -12.45
N LYS A 51 12.56 8.05 -13.41
CA LYS A 51 11.40 7.72 -14.23
C LYS A 51 10.77 6.42 -13.75
N PRO A 52 9.45 6.23 -13.93
CA PRO A 52 8.80 4.99 -13.54
C PRO A 52 9.41 3.73 -14.15
N GLU A 53 9.86 3.81 -15.39
CA GLU A 53 10.45 2.68 -16.12
C GLU A 53 11.74 2.20 -15.46
N GLU A 54 12.58 3.14 -14.99
CA GLU A 54 13.85 2.83 -14.30
C GLU A 54 13.60 2.05 -13.01
N LEU A 55 12.61 2.48 -12.21
CA LEU A 55 12.28 1.81 -10.95
C LEU A 55 11.63 0.43 -11.19
N ILE A 56 10.83 0.29 -12.25
CA ILE A 56 10.23 -0.98 -12.66
C ILE A 56 11.31 -1.96 -13.15
N GLU A 57 12.26 -1.50 -13.96
CA GLU A 57 13.38 -2.32 -14.43
C GLU A 57 14.26 -2.77 -13.27
N LEU A 58 14.53 -1.90 -12.31
CA LEU A 58 15.26 -2.23 -11.10
C LEU A 58 14.55 -3.33 -10.28
N GLN A 59 13.22 -3.25 -10.15
CA GLN A 59 12.44 -4.32 -9.49
C GLN A 59 12.53 -5.64 -10.26
N LYS A 60 12.36 -5.63 -11.58
CA LYS A 60 12.45 -6.83 -12.43
C LYS A 60 13.81 -7.51 -12.35
N LYS A 61 14.89 -6.72 -12.30
CA LYS A 61 16.26 -7.22 -12.15
C LYS A 61 16.40 -8.09 -10.91
N TYR A 62 15.94 -7.60 -9.75
CA TYR A 62 16.05 -8.36 -8.50
C TYR A 62 15.00 -9.47 -8.38
N GLU A 63 13.83 -9.29 -8.98
CA GLU A 63 12.82 -10.36 -9.04
C GLU A 63 13.36 -11.59 -9.80
N ALA A 64 14.13 -11.40 -10.88
CA ALA A 64 14.80 -12.48 -11.60
C ALA A 64 15.80 -13.27 -10.73
N GLU A 65 16.35 -12.63 -9.68
CA GLU A 65 17.21 -13.25 -8.67
C GLU A 65 16.42 -13.81 -7.47
N ASN A 66 15.08 -13.82 -7.54
CA ASN A 66 14.16 -14.17 -6.44
C ASN A 66 14.27 -13.26 -5.20
N ILE A 67 14.75 -12.03 -5.38
CA ILE A 67 14.89 -11.03 -4.32
C ILE A 67 13.77 -10.00 -4.43
N VAL A 68 13.11 -9.67 -3.31
CA VAL A 68 12.07 -8.64 -3.30
C VAL A 68 12.72 -7.27 -3.18
N LEU A 69 12.46 -6.37 -4.13
CA LEU A 69 12.80 -4.95 -4.01
C LEU A 69 11.54 -4.11 -3.76
N VAL A 70 11.50 -3.42 -2.61
CA VAL A 70 10.48 -2.41 -2.31
C VAL A 70 10.98 -1.02 -2.63
N GLN A 71 10.08 -0.16 -3.11
CA GLN A 71 10.31 1.26 -3.37
C GLN A 71 9.79 2.05 -2.15
N LEU A 72 10.70 2.49 -1.26
CA LEU A 72 10.37 3.26 -0.08
C LEU A 72 10.62 4.75 -0.34
N TRP A 73 9.54 5.50 -0.49
CA TRP A 73 9.57 6.96 -0.63
C TRP A 73 9.81 7.66 0.72
N GLU A 74 10.57 8.75 0.69
CA GLU A 74 10.91 9.59 1.85
C GLU A 74 9.67 10.02 2.66
N ASP A 75 8.62 10.52 1.99
CA ASP A 75 7.40 10.97 2.65
C ASP A 75 6.63 9.83 3.33
N VAL A 76 6.73 8.60 2.81
CA VAL A 76 6.14 7.41 3.44
C VAL A 76 6.91 7.03 4.69
N TRP A 77 8.24 7.08 4.67
CA TRP A 77 9.04 6.82 5.87
C TRP A 77 8.74 7.84 6.97
N LEU A 78 8.76 9.12 6.62
CA LEU A 78 8.59 10.21 7.59
C LEU A 78 7.18 10.23 8.21
N ASN A 79 6.14 9.88 7.44
CA ASN A 79 4.75 9.89 7.94
C ASN A 79 4.23 8.54 8.44
N ARG A 80 4.81 7.41 8.02
CA ARG A 80 4.29 6.05 8.24
C ARG A 80 5.35 5.06 8.71
N ARG A 81 6.34 5.54 9.48
CA ARG A 81 7.48 4.75 9.99
C ARG A 81 7.04 3.42 10.61
N THR A 82 6.07 3.44 11.52
CA THR A 82 5.58 2.24 12.22
C THR A 82 4.99 1.21 11.24
N GLN A 83 4.18 1.65 10.28
CA GLN A 83 3.57 0.78 9.27
C GLN A 83 4.63 0.23 8.30
N VAL A 84 5.63 1.03 7.94
CA VAL A 84 6.78 0.58 7.14
C VAL A 84 7.53 -0.55 7.85
N LEU A 85 7.89 -0.36 9.12
CA LEU A 85 8.58 -1.38 9.91
C LEU A 85 7.74 -2.66 10.05
N SER A 86 6.43 -2.51 10.28
CA SER A 86 5.49 -3.64 10.31
C SER A 86 5.51 -4.46 9.02
N ARG A 87 5.55 -3.78 7.87
CA ARG A 87 5.66 -4.45 6.57
C ARG A 87 7.01 -5.12 6.35
N ILE A 88 8.11 -4.49 6.76
CA ILE A 88 9.45 -5.09 6.70
C ILE A 88 9.50 -6.36 7.55
N ASN A 89 8.95 -6.34 8.77
CA ASN A 89 8.82 -7.53 9.62
C ASN A 89 8.03 -8.65 8.92
N SER A 90 6.95 -8.30 8.22
CA SER A 90 6.17 -9.26 7.44
C SER A 90 6.97 -9.85 6.28
N PHE A 91 7.77 -9.07 5.56
CA PHE A 91 8.61 -9.57 4.46
C PHE A 91 9.74 -10.48 4.95
N LEU A 92 10.33 -10.15 6.10
CA LEU A 92 11.39 -10.94 6.72
C LEU A 92 10.86 -12.17 7.47
N GLY A 93 9.54 -12.33 7.58
CA GLY A 93 8.92 -13.47 8.28
C GLY A 93 9.06 -13.41 9.79
N LEU A 94 9.28 -12.22 10.36
CA LEU A 94 9.52 -12.00 11.79
C LEU A 94 8.23 -11.89 12.61
N ASN A 95 7.08 -11.76 11.94
CA ASN A 95 5.77 -11.72 12.59
C ASN A 95 5.41 -13.08 13.22
N LYS A 96 4.80 -13.04 14.40
CA LYS A 96 4.22 -14.23 15.03
C LYS A 96 2.96 -14.66 14.29
N SER A 97 2.86 -15.94 13.99
CA SER A 97 1.67 -16.48 13.32
C SER A 97 0.53 -16.71 14.30
N TYR A 98 -0.66 -16.22 13.96
CA TYR A 98 -1.91 -16.52 14.67
C TYR A 98 -2.93 -17.11 13.70
N HIS A 99 -3.50 -18.27 14.04
CA HIS A 99 -4.47 -18.93 13.17
C HIS A 99 -5.84 -18.24 13.23
N GLY A 100 -6.29 -17.65 12.11
CA GLY A 100 -7.56 -16.94 11.99
C GLY A 100 -8.80 -17.79 12.33
N ARG A 101 -8.70 -19.12 12.32
CA ARG A 101 -9.77 -20.01 12.81
C ARG A 101 -10.13 -19.77 14.28
N LYS A 102 -9.15 -19.41 15.11
CA LYS A 102 -9.32 -19.11 16.54
C LYS A 102 -9.92 -17.73 16.81
N ALA A 103 -9.78 -16.80 15.87
CA ALA A 103 -10.33 -15.46 16.01
C ALA A 103 -11.84 -15.43 15.79
N LYS A 104 -12.57 -14.56 16.49
CA LYS A 104 -14.01 -14.33 16.26
C LYS A 104 -14.20 -13.22 15.22
N ILE A 105 -15.22 -13.32 14.37
CA ILE A 105 -15.54 -12.25 13.41
C ILE A 105 -16.40 -11.20 14.12
N ALA A 106 -16.17 -9.92 13.84
CA ALA A 106 -17.02 -8.82 14.27
C ALA A 106 -17.29 -7.85 13.10
N ALA A 107 -18.52 -7.35 12.98
CA ALA A 107 -18.79 -6.16 12.19
C ALA A 107 -18.26 -4.92 12.96
N LEU A 108 -17.64 -3.99 12.26
CA LEU A 108 -17.01 -2.83 12.87
C LEU A 108 -17.74 -1.55 12.51
N ASN A 109 -17.84 -0.63 13.47
CA ASN A 109 -18.26 0.72 13.17
C ASN A 109 -17.11 1.53 12.53
N LEU A 110 -17.44 2.71 11.99
CA LEU A 110 -16.50 3.61 11.35
C LEU A 110 -15.30 3.94 12.24
N LYS A 111 -15.53 4.24 13.51
CA LYS A 111 -14.46 4.63 14.46
C LYS A 111 -13.46 3.51 14.66
N GLN A 112 -13.94 2.27 14.86
CA GLN A 112 -13.11 1.09 15.03
C GLN A 112 -12.27 0.80 13.78
N ALA A 113 -12.90 0.78 12.60
CA ALA A 113 -12.22 0.50 11.34
C ALA A 113 -11.21 1.59 10.98
N SER A 114 -11.58 2.86 11.18
CA SER A 114 -10.72 4.02 10.89
C SER A 114 -9.49 4.04 11.78
N SER A 115 -9.66 3.92 13.10
CA SER A 115 -8.52 3.86 14.04
C SER A 115 -7.58 2.72 13.65
N PHE A 116 -8.10 1.50 13.52
CA PHE A 116 -7.26 0.33 13.25
C PHE A 116 -6.49 0.44 11.93
N LEU A 117 -7.15 0.89 10.86
CA LEU A 117 -6.51 0.98 9.54
C LEU A 117 -5.52 2.14 9.46
N ASN A 118 -5.75 3.26 10.13
CA ASN A 118 -4.75 4.34 10.23
C ASN A 118 -3.50 3.88 11.00
N ASP A 119 -3.69 3.06 12.03
CA ASP A 119 -2.58 2.58 12.86
C ASP A 119 -1.77 1.48 12.16
N ASN A 120 -2.41 0.60 11.37
CA ASN A 120 -1.78 -0.64 10.89
C ASN A 120 -1.66 -0.77 9.37
N HIS A 121 -2.40 0.01 8.57
CA HIS A 121 -2.32 -0.06 7.11
C HIS A 121 -1.45 1.08 6.56
N LEU A 122 -0.52 0.78 5.66
CA LEU A 122 0.42 1.78 5.11
C LEU A 122 -0.29 2.99 4.47
N GLN A 123 -1.36 2.73 3.73
CA GLN A 123 -2.20 3.77 3.10
C GLN A 123 -3.30 4.33 4.02
N GLY A 124 -3.36 3.90 5.28
CA GLY A 124 -4.38 4.29 6.24
C GLY A 124 -5.80 3.88 5.88
N TYR A 125 -6.75 4.49 6.58
CA TYR A 125 -8.18 4.32 6.35
C TYR A 125 -8.64 4.99 5.06
N ILE A 126 -9.60 4.35 4.39
CA ILE A 126 -10.42 4.96 3.35
C ILE A 126 -11.87 4.49 3.53
N LYS A 127 -12.81 5.37 3.19
CA LYS A 127 -14.24 5.06 3.25
C LYS A 127 -14.55 3.82 2.41
N ALA A 128 -15.21 2.85 3.04
CA ALA A 128 -15.75 1.66 2.39
C ALA A 128 -17.15 1.38 2.97
N LYS A 129 -17.90 0.47 2.33
CA LYS A 129 -19.28 0.16 2.74
C LYS A 129 -19.32 -0.80 3.92
N TYR A 130 -18.47 -1.82 3.90
CA TYR A 130 -18.44 -2.87 4.91
C TYR A 130 -17.08 -2.93 5.58
N HIS A 131 -17.07 -3.11 6.90
CA HIS A 131 -15.87 -3.28 7.71
C HIS A 131 -16.03 -4.49 8.62
N PHE A 132 -15.15 -5.48 8.45
CA PHE A 132 -15.14 -6.69 9.26
C PHE A 132 -13.79 -6.88 9.95
N GLY A 133 -13.84 -7.28 11.20
CA GLY A 133 -12.69 -7.49 12.06
C GLY A 133 -12.53 -8.94 12.50
N LEU A 134 -11.30 -9.29 12.88
CA LEU A 134 -10.99 -10.50 13.63
C LEU A 134 -10.62 -10.12 15.06
N MET A 135 -11.26 -10.77 16.04
CA MET A 135 -11.11 -10.53 17.46
C MET A 135 -10.39 -11.70 18.14
N ASN A 136 -9.47 -11.40 19.05
CA ASN A 136 -8.84 -12.37 19.96
C ASN A 136 -8.86 -11.80 21.38
N ASN A 137 -9.56 -12.46 22.31
CA ASN A 137 -9.77 -11.97 23.69
C ASN A 137 -10.16 -10.48 23.73
N ASP A 138 -11.21 -10.13 23.00
CA ASP A 138 -11.75 -8.76 22.87
C ASP A 138 -10.82 -7.71 22.27
N LYS A 139 -9.65 -8.13 21.76
CA LYS A 139 -8.74 -7.27 21.00
C LYS A 139 -8.95 -7.48 19.50
N LEU A 140 -9.09 -6.37 18.78
CA LEU A 140 -9.12 -6.37 17.31
C LEU A 140 -7.69 -6.63 16.79
N ILE A 141 -7.52 -7.69 16.00
CA ILE A 141 -6.21 -8.15 15.51
C ILE A 141 -6.06 -8.12 13.99
N ALA A 142 -7.16 -7.97 13.24
CA ALA A 142 -7.15 -7.70 11.81
C ALA A 142 -8.45 -7.05 11.35
N VAL A 143 -8.39 -6.29 10.26
CA VAL A 143 -9.54 -5.61 9.63
C VAL A 143 -9.48 -5.80 8.13
N ALA A 144 -10.63 -6.10 7.51
CA ALA A 144 -10.86 -6.00 6.08
C ALA A 144 -12.01 -5.04 5.77
N SER A 145 -11.83 -4.20 4.76
CA SER A 145 -12.83 -3.25 4.28
C SER A 145 -13.23 -3.60 2.85
N PHE A 146 -14.53 -3.58 2.58
CA PHE A 146 -15.10 -3.93 1.28
C PHE A 146 -15.98 -2.81 0.73
N SER A 147 -15.94 -2.60 -0.57
CA SER A 147 -16.83 -1.66 -1.25
C SER A 147 -18.26 -2.17 -1.27
N GLU A 148 -19.17 -1.31 -1.69
CA GLU A 148 -20.48 -1.75 -2.15
C GLU A 148 -20.35 -2.52 -3.47
N ALA A 149 -21.27 -3.44 -3.73
CA ALA A 149 -21.39 -4.09 -5.03
C ALA A 149 -21.81 -3.08 -6.10
N ARG A 150 -21.22 -3.16 -7.29
CA ARG A 150 -21.49 -2.27 -8.40
C ARG A 150 -21.71 -3.06 -9.69
N PRO A 151 -22.66 -2.65 -10.54
CA PRO A 151 -22.86 -3.27 -11.84
C PRO A 151 -21.67 -2.97 -12.76
N MET A 152 -21.15 -4.00 -13.42
CA MET A 152 -20.04 -3.91 -14.36
C MET A 152 -20.56 -4.08 -15.78
N LYS A 153 -21.03 -2.98 -16.37
CA LYS A 153 -21.63 -3.00 -17.73
C LYS A 153 -20.74 -3.63 -18.79
N SER A 154 -19.42 -3.50 -18.66
CA SER A 154 -18.44 -4.10 -19.58
C SER A 154 -18.34 -5.63 -19.46
N LYS A 155 -18.91 -6.24 -18.43
CA LYS A 155 -18.91 -7.70 -18.19
C LYS A 155 -20.30 -8.35 -18.35
N GLY A 156 -21.32 -7.58 -18.74
CA GLY A 156 -22.70 -8.07 -18.97
C GLY A 156 -23.75 -7.31 -18.16
N GLU A 157 -25.03 -7.46 -18.54
CA GLU A 157 -26.15 -6.69 -17.97
C GLU A 157 -26.37 -6.91 -16.46
N ASN A 158 -26.08 -8.12 -15.96
CA ASN A 158 -26.33 -8.50 -14.56
C ASN A 158 -25.07 -8.72 -13.74
N TYR A 159 -23.89 -8.37 -14.28
CA TYR A 159 -22.62 -8.62 -13.61
C TYR A 159 -22.42 -7.64 -12.46
N GLN A 160 -22.18 -8.13 -11.25
CA GLN A 160 -21.91 -7.38 -10.04
C GLN A 160 -20.49 -7.64 -9.56
N SER A 161 -19.77 -6.57 -9.22
CA SER A 161 -18.43 -6.65 -8.65
C SER A 161 -18.33 -5.84 -7.36
N ALA A 162 -17.51 -6.31 -6.43
CA ALA A 162 -17.09 -5.52 -5.27
C ALA A 162 -15.56 -5.50 -5.16
N GLU A 163 -15.03 -4.60 -4.34
CA GLU A 163 -13.61 -4.45 -4.09
C GLU A 163 -13.26 -4.82 -2.63
N LEU A 164 -12.21 -5.60 -2.43
CA LEU A 164 -11.46 -5.66 -1.17
C LEU A 164 -10.56 -4.42 -1.12
N VAL A 165 -11.04 -3.38 -0.43
CA VAL A 165 -10.41 -2.06 -0.44
C VAL A 165 -9.16 -2.04 0.44
N ARG A 166 -9.21 -2.68 1.61
CA ARG A 166 -8.11 -2.72 2.58
C ARG A 166 -8.10 -4.02 3.34
N PHE A 167 -6.91 -4.50 3.68
CA PHE A 167 -6.71 -5.52 4.69
C PHE A 167 -5.43 -5.22 5.49
N ALA A 168 -5.52 -5.24 6.82
CA ALA A 168 -4.36 -5.13 7.70
C ALA A 168 -4.52 -6.05 8.91
N SER A 169 -3.41 -6.55 9.42
CA SER A 169 -3.31 -7.14 10.76
C SER A 169 -2.57 -6.18 11.68
N ILE A 170 -2.73 -6.39 12.99
CA ILE A 170 -1.95 -5.64 13.98
C ILE A 170 -0.46 -5.94 13.81
N ASP A 171 0.39 -4.95 14.09
CA ASP A 171 1.84 -5.11 14.01
C ASP A 171 2.35 -6.33 14.79
N GLY A 172 3.39 -6.98 14.25
CA GLY A 172 3.99 -8.18 14.80
C GLY A 172 3.17 -9.46 14.66
N LEU A 173 1.96 -9.42 14.07
CA LEU A 173 1.13 -10.60 13.84
C LEU A 173 0.84 -10.85 12.35
N THR A 174 0.99 -12.10 11.94
CA THR A 174 0.47 -12.63 10.67
C THR A 174 -0.75 -13.50 10.96
N ILE A 175 -1.93 -13.07 10.52
CA ILE A 175 -3.17 -13.83 10.75
C ILE A 175 -3.38 -14.85 9.64
N VAL A 176 -2.86 -16.07 9.85
CA VAL A 176 -2.94 -17.17 8.88
C VAL A 176 -4.39 -17.55 8.62
N GLY A 177 -4.83 -17.42 7.36
CA GLY A 177 -6.22 -17.66 6.96
C GLY A 177 -7.21 -16.56 7.38
N GLY A 178 -6.73 -15.46 7.97
CA GLY A 178 -7.56 -14.35 8.43
C GLY A 178 -8.32 -13.65 7.31
N LEU A 179 -7.62 -13.26 6.25
CA LEU A 179 -8.24 -12.61 5.10
C LEU A 179 -9.26 -13.52 4.40
N SER A 180 -8.94 -14.80 4.18
CA SER A 180 -9.89 -15.79 3.62
C SER A 180 -11.17 -15.88 4.45
N LYS A 181 -11.05 -15.89 5.78
CA LYS A 181 -12.19 -15.94 6.70
C LYS A 181 -13.09 -14.70 6.57
N LEU A 182 -12.49 -13.51 6.44
CA LEU A 182 -13.23 -12.25 6.27
C LEU A 182 -13.88 -12.15 4.88
N ILE A 183 -13.19 -12.56 3.81
CA ILE A 183 -13.76 -12.62 2.45
C ILE A 183 -14.97 -13.55 2.43
N LYS A 184 -14.84 -14.77 2.96
CA LYS A 184 -15.97 -15.73 3.02
C LYS A 184 -17.16 -15.18 3.82
N HIS A 185 -16.90 -14.37 4.84
CA HIS A 185 -17.96 -13.73 5.63
C HIS A 185 -18.66 -12.61 4.85
N PHE A 186 -17.90 -11.79 4.12
CA PHE A 186 -18.46 -10.76 3.23
C PHE A 186 -19.33 -11.37 2.12
N LEU A 187 -18.84 -12.41 1.44
CA LEU A 187 -19.54 -13.05 0.31
C LEU A 187 -20.82 -13.80 0.70
N LYS A 188 -21.00 -14.12 1.99
CA LYS A 188 -22.29 -14.64 2.50
C LYS A 188 -23.37 -13.56 2.59
N GLN A 189 -22.97 -12.29 2.65
CA GLN A 189 -23.86 -11.14 2.85
C GLN A 189 -24.08 -10.34 1.57
N VAL A 190 -23.09 -10.34 0.68
CA VAL A 190 -23.13 -9.55 -0.55
C VAL A 190 -22.91 -10.48 -1.74
N LYS A 191 -23.92 -10.56 -2.60
CA LYS A 191 -23.85 -11.34 -3.85
C LYS A 191 -23.12 -10.51 -4.90
N VAL A 192 -22.02 -11.05 -5.41
CA VAL A 192 -21.22 -10.51 -6.51
C VAL A 192 -20.72 -11.68 -7.36
N ASP A 193 -20.39 -11.41 -8.62
CA ASP A 193 -19.79 -12.38 -9.54
C ASP A 193 -18.26 -12.41 -9.41
N ASP A 194 -17.67 -11.29 -8.98
CA ASP A 194 -16.26 -11.25 -8.57
C ASP A 194 -16.00 -10.29 -7.40
N LEU A 195 -14.85 -10.53 -6.76
CA LEU A 195 -14.23 -9.61 -5.82
C LEU A 195 -12.88 -9.16 -6.39
N MET A 196 -12.73 -7.87 -6.66
CA MET A 196 -11.47 -7.29 -7.13
C MET A 196 -10.62 -6.74 -5.98
N SER A 197 -9.30 -6.62 -6.21
CA SER A 197 -8.38 -5.93 -5.31
C SER A 197 -7.18 -5.39 -6.07
N TYR A 198 -6.51 -4.38 -5.50
CA TYR A 198 -5.28 -3.81 -6.03
C TYR A 198 -4.13 -4.00 -5.04
N ALA A 199 -2.95 -4.33 -5.56
CA ALA A 199 -1.71 -4.37 -4.78
C ALA A 199 -0.70 -3.37 -5.34
N ASP A 200 -0.29 -2.42 -4.51
CA ASP A 200 0.71 -1.41 -4.86
C ASP A 200 2.07 -2.06 -5.14
N ARG A 201 2.61 -1.85 -6.34
CA ARG A 201 3.85 -2.49 -6.79
C ARG A 201 5.09 -1.97 -6.10
N ASP A 202 5.01 -0.78 -5.51
CA ASP A 202 6.09 -0.26 -4.65
C ASP A 202 6.33 -1.20 -3.46
N TRP A 203 5.32 -1.99 -3.08
CA TRP A 203 5.33 -2.84 -1.90
C TRP A 203 4.81 -4.26 -2.14
N SER A 204 4.65 -4.72 -3.37
CA SER A 204 4.02 -6.04 -3.58
C SER A 204 4.41 -6.67 -4.91
N LEU A 205 4.77 -7.95 -4.83
CA LEU A 205 4.85 -8.87 -5.98
C LEU A 205 3.59 -9.75 -6.10
N GLY A 206 2.54 -9.48 -5.31
CA GLY A 206 1.23 -10.11 -5.51
C GLY A 206 1.03 -11.52 -4.93
N LYS A 207 2.09 -12.20 -4.50
CA LYS A 207 2.11 -13.60 -3.99
C LYS A 207 1.06 -13.95 -2.92
N GLY A 208 0.56 -12.97 -2.17
CA GLY A 208 -0.46 -13.18 -1.13
C GLY A 208 -1.85 -13.50 -1.68
N TYR A 209 -2.18 -12.97 -2.86
CA TYR A 209 -3.49 -13.10 -3.48
C TYR A 209 -3.69 -14.47 -4.16
N ASP A 210 -2.63 -15.03 -4.76
CA ASP A 210 -2.68 -16.30 -5.47
C ASP A 210 -3.16 -17.45 -4.57
N LYS A 211 -2.70 -17.48 -3.30
CA LYS A 211 -3.11 -18.49 -2.31
C LYS A 211 -4.58 -18.40 -1.89
N LEU A 212 -5.23 -17.28 -2.17
CA LEU A 212 -6.64 -17.03 -1.88
C LEU A 212 -7.55 -17.29 -3.09
N GLY A 213 -6.99 -17.75 -4.21
CA GLY A 213 -7.72 -18.03 -5.45
C GLY A 213 -7.95 -16.80 -6.33
N PHE A 214 -7.36 -15.66 -5.99
CA PHE A 214 -7.35 -14.51 -6.89
C PHE A 214 -6.45 -14.79 -8.09
N ARG A 215 -6.86 -14.26 -9.24
CA ARG A 215 -6.09 -14.29 -10.49
C ARG A 215 -5.62 -12.88 -10.82
N LEU A 216 -4.34 -12.74 -11.14
CA LEU A 216 -3.82 -11.49 -11.70
C LEU A 216 -4.54 -11.25 -13.05
N SER A 217 -5.13 -10.07 -13.18
CA SER A 217 -5.92 -9.69 -14.36
C SER A 217 -5.27 -8.58 -15.17
N GLU A 218 -4.53 -7.69 -14.50
CA GLU A 218 -3.93 -6.52 -15.13
C GLU A 218 -2.78 -6.02 -14.26
N THR A 219 -1.73 -5.50 -14.91
CA THR A 219 -0.72 -4.66 -14.27
C THR A 219 -0.96 -3.24 -14.76
N THR A 220 -1.41 -2.35 -13.87
CA THR A 220 -1.73 -0.97 -14.24
C THR A 220 -0.44 -0.19 -14.52
N PRO A 221 -0.48 0.84 -15.38
CA PRO A 221 0.63 1.76 -15.52
C PRO A 221 0.92 2.49 -14.18
N PRO A 222 2.11 3.09 -14.05
CA PRO A 222 2.43 4.05 -13.00
C PRO A 222 1.33 5.09 -12.78
N ALA A 223 0.98 5.33 -11.52
CA ALA A 223 0.05 6.40 -11.17
C ALA A 223 0.84 7.61 -10.65
N PHE A 224 0.58 8.79 -11.23
CA PHE A 224 1.15 10.04 -10.74
C PHE A 224 0.38 10.57 -9.53
N LEU A 225 1.15 11.14 -8.60
CA LEU A 225 0.75 11.61 -7.28
C LEU A 225 1.36 12.99 -7.06
N TYR A 226 0.82 13.73 -6.10
CA TYR A 226 1.39 15.00 -5.66
C TYR A 226 1.65 14.96 -4.16
N VAL A 227 2.85 15.32 -3.74
CA VAL A 227 3.21 15.46 -2.32
C VAL A 227 3.34 16.94 -1.97
N ASN A 228 2.69 17.37 -0.91
CA ASN A 228 2.88 18.72 -0.39
C ASN A 228 4.25 18.81 0.30
N GLN A 229 5.09 19.80 -0.05
CA GLN A 229 6.46 19.90 0.46
C GLN A 229 6.55 20.26 1.94
N GLU A 230 5.52 20.89 2.51
CA GLU A 230 5.53 21.34 3.91
C GLU A 230 5.19 20.20 4.87
N ASN A 231 4.16 19.42 4.56
CA ASN A 231 3.67 18.35 5.44
C ASN A 231 3.94 16.93 4.93
N LEU A 232 4.51 16.80 3.73
CA LEU A 232 4.82 15.52 3.08
C LEU A 232 3.61 14.59 2.90
N ILE A 233 2.39 15.13 2.87
CA ILE A 233 1.19 14.35 2.59
C ILE A 233 1.03 14.20 1.08
N ARG A 234 0.89 12.95 0.63
CA ARG A 234 0.63 12.59 -0.77
C ARG A 234 -0.86 12.52 -1.11
N TYR A 235 -1.20 12.97 -2.31
CA TYR A 235 -2.54 12.97 -2.86
C TYR A 235 -2.53 12.38 -4.28
N PHE A 236 -3.54 11.57 -4.58
CA PHE A 236 -3.91 11.31 -5.98
C PHE A 236 -4.59 12.55 -6.55
N PRO A 237 -4.52 12.80 -7.87
CA PRO A 237 -5.14 13.97 -8.50
C PRO A 237 -6.63 14.14 -8.12
N HIS A 238 -7.39 13.04 -8.16
CA HIS A 238 -8.81 13.02 -7.80
C HIS A 238 -9.10 13.09 -6.28
N ARG A 239 -8.08 13.27 -5.45
CA ARG A 239 -8.18 13.36 -3.97
C ARG A 239 -7.45 14.57 -3.41
N LEU A 240 -7.07 15.52 -4.26
CA LEU A 240 -6.51 16.78 -3.80
C LEU A 240 -7.49 17.50 -2.86
N PRO A 241 -6.99 18.27 -1.88
CA PRO A 241 -7.85 19.05 -0.99
C PRO A 241 -8.77 19.97 -1.79
N LYS A 242 -10.03 20.09 -1.36
CA LYS A 242 -11.03 20.91 -2.07
C LYS A 242 -10.57 22.36 -2.28
N ALA A 243 -9.98 22.97 -1.26
CA ALA A 243 -9.47 24.35 -1.36
C ALA A 243 -8.47 24.53 -2.51
N ILE A 244 -7.56 23.56 -2.72
CA ILE A 244 -6.58 23.59 -3.80
C ILE A 244 -7.25 23.42 -5.17
N LEU A 245 -8.28 22.58 -5.26
CA LEU A 245 -9.05 22.40 -6.49
C LEU A 245 -9.85 23.66 -6.84
N ASP A 246 -10.49 24.28 -5.84
CA ASP A 246 -11.25 25.52 -6.03
C ASP A 246 -10.31 26.68 -6.49
N GLU A 247 -9.11 26.77 -5.92
CA GLU A 247 -8.08 27.74 -6.36
C GLU A 247 -7.57 27.45 -7.79
N PHE A 248 -7.35 26.18 -8.13
CA PHE A 248 -6.95 25.75 -9.46
C PHE A 248 -8.00 26.11 -10.53
N GLU A 249 -9.28 25.91 -10.23
CA GLU A 249 -10.38 26.30 -11.11
C GLU A 249 -10.48 27.82 -11.26
N THR A 250 -10.24 28.57 -10.18
CA THR A 250 -10.33 30.04 -10.17
C THR A 250 -9.25 30.70 -11.02
N GLN A 251 -8.01 30.21 -10.97
CA GLN A 251 -6.90 30.84 -11.71
C GLN A 251 -7.01 30.64 -13.23
N ASN A 252 -7.53 29.51 -13.70
CA ASN A 252 -7.80 29.17 -15.12
C ASN A 252 -6.70 29.53 -16.15
N ILE A 253 -5.41 29.51 -15.76
CA ILE A 253 -4.25 29.87 -16.60
C ILE A 253 -3.28 28.68 -16.72
N LEU A 254 -2.77 28.20 -15.58
CA LEU A 254 -1.83 27.09 -15.50
C LEU A 254 -2.58 25.76 -15.63
N ASN A 255 -1.90 24.74 -16.19
CA ASN A 255 -2.35 23.36 -16.05
C ASN A 255 -2.14 22.88 -14.60
N LEU A 256 -2.73 21.73 -14.26
CA LEU A 256 -2.70 21.22 -12.88
C LEU A 256 -1.28 21.00 -12.35
N ASP A 257 -0.36 20.50 -13.18
CA ASP A 257 1.02 20.23 -12.75
C ASP A 257 1.76 21.52 -12.41
N ASP A 258 1.71 22.52 -13.30
CA ASP A 258 2.37 23.80 -13.10
C ASP A 258 1.77 24.58 -11.91
N PHE A 259 0.44 24.53 -11.77
CA PHE A 259 -0.26 25.14 -10.63
C PHE A 259 0.15 24.48 -9.31
N LEU A 260 0.19 23.16 -9.24
CA LEU A 260 0.57 22.46 -8.03
C LEU A 260 2.05 22.69 -7.70
N ALA A 261 2.93 22.74 -8.71
CA ALA A 261 4.33 23.08 -8.53
C ALA A 261 4.51 24.49 -7.95
N SER A 262 3.77 25.49 -8.45
CA SER A 262 3.80 26.86 -7.90
C SER A 262 3.22 26.94 -6.48
N ASN A 263 2.37 25.98 -6.09
CA ASN A 263 1.76 25.90 -4.76
C ASN A 263 2.46 24.89 -3.84
N GLY A 264 3.76 24.63 -4.08
CA GLY A 264 4.58 23.85 -3.16
C GLY A 264 4.33 22.34 -3.18
N TYR A 265 3.73 21.80 -4.24
CA TYR A 265 3.62 20.35 -4.43
C TYR A 265 4.74 19.83 -5.34
N LEU A 266 5.20 18.61 -5.08
CA LEU A 266 6.07 17.86 -5.99
C LEU A 266 5.28 16.73 -6.63
N LYS A 267 5.48 16.54 -7.94
CA LYS A 267 4.90 15.41 -8.65
C LYS A 267 5.76 14.17 -8.43
N LEU A 268 5.14 13.11 -7.92
CA LEU A 268 5.71 11.78 -7.73
C LEU A 268 4.94 10.76 -8.54
N PHE A 269 5.35 9.50 -8.45
CA PHE A 269 4.63 8.38 -9.02
C PHE A 269 4.74 7.15 -8.11
N ASN A 270 3.92 6.13 -8.36
CA ASN A 270 4.21 4.77 -7.92
C ASN A 270 4.53 3.90 -9.14
N THR A 271 5.00 2.68 -8.91
CA THR A 271 5.31 1.71 -9.98
C THR A 271 4.07 1.00 -10.56
N GLY A 272 2.87 1.54 -10.33
CA GLY A 272 1.59 0.96 -10.73
C GLY A 272 1.03 -0.04 -9.71
N ASN A 273 0.00 -0.78 -10.10
CA ASN A 273 -0.67 -1.75 -9.24
C ASN A 273 -0.84 -3.09 -9.95
N LEU A 274 -0.84 -4.16 -9.17
CA LEU A 274 -1.30 -5.48 -9.59
C LEU A 274 -2.80 -5.58 -9.30
N LYS A 275 -3.63 -5.75 -10.33
CA LYS A 275 -5.07 -5.89 -10.21
C LYS A 275 -5.47 -7.35 -10.22
N TYR A 276 -6.16 -7.75 -9.17
CA TYR A 276 -6.56 -9.12 -8.92
C TYR A 276 -8.08 -9.27 -8.96
N HIS A 277 -8.55 -10.43 -9.44
CA HIS A 277 -9.96 -10.83 -9.36
C HIS A 277 -10.09 -12.22 -8.75
N LEU A 278 -10.98 -12.34 -7.76
CA LEU A 278 -11.50 -13.61 -7.29
C LEU A 278 -12.89 -13.81 -7.93
N TYR A 279 -12.96 -14.70 -8.92
CA TYR A 279 -14.22 -15.09 -9.56
C TYR A 279 -14.94 -16.13 -8.70
N LEU A 280 -16.26 -16.01 -8.57
CA LEU A 280 -17.08 -16.77 -7.62
C LEU A 280 -17.98 -17.81 -8.30
#